data_AF-A0A0N4VPZ8-F1
#
_entry.id   AF-A0A0N4VPZ8-F1
#
_cell.length_a   1.000
_cell.length_b   1.000
_cell.length_c   1.000
_cell.angle_alpha   90.00
_cell.angle_beta   90.00
_cell.angle_gamma   90.00
#
_symmetry.space_group_name_H-M   'P 1'
#
loop_
_entity.id
_entity.type
_entity.pdbx_description
1 polymer ?
#
loop_
_entity_poly.entity_id
_entity_poly.type
_entity_poly.pdbx_seq_one_letter_code
_entity_poly.pdbx_strand_id
1 'polypeptide(L)'
;MAVCGGCNMAILDRYVFQVLDKTWHASCIQCVDCKEPLTETCFSRDGLIFCREDFSRRFGTRCAGCNVALEKNDLVRRARDKVFHIQCFQCTVCQKKLNTGDQVVV
;
A
#
# COMPACT_ATOMS: atom_id res chain seq x y z
N MET A 1 4.18 -26.24 19.22
CA MET A 1 4.80 -26.32 17.88
C MET A 1 4.37 -25.10 17.10
N ALA A 2 5.31 -24.40 16.45
CA ALA A 2 5.01 -23.25 15.60
C ALA A 2 4.40 -23.74 14.28
N VAL A 3 3.28 -23.14 13.86
CA VAL A 3 2.60 -23.44 12.59
C VAL A 3 2.72 -22.23 11.69
N CYS A 4 3.04 -22.46 10.42
CA CYS A 4 3.17 -21.38 9.45
C CYS A 4 1.81 -20.75 9.15
N GLY A 5 1.69 -19.43 9.33
CA GLY A 5 0.47 -18.69 9.01
C GLY A 5 0.08 -18.70 7.52
N GLY A 6 1.02 -19.03 6.63
CA GLY A 6 0.81 -19.06 5.18
C GLY A 6 0.42 -20.43 4.63
N CYS A 7 1.15 -21.48 5.02
CA CYS A 7 0.93 -22.84 4.50
C CYS A 7 0.24 -23.78 5.50
N ASN A 8 -0.04 -23.32 6.73
CA ASN A 8 -0.65 -24.10 7.82
C ASN A 8 0.09 -25.41 8.18
N MET A 9 1.37 -25.54 7.79
CA MET A 9 2.23 -26.66 8.16
C MET A 9 3.08 -26.31 9.37
N ALA A 10 3.51 -27.33 10.12
CA ALA A 10 4.45 -27.17 11.21
C ALA A 10 5.81 -26.66 10.69
N ILE A 11 6.39 -25.69 11.39
CA ILE A 11 7.68 -25.12 11.02
C ILE A 11 8.79 -25.95 11.66
N LEU A 12 9.64 -26.52 10.81
CA LEU A 12 10.83 -27.31 11.19
C LEU A 12 12.14 -26.57 10.89
N ASP A 13 12.06 -25.41 10.25
CA ASP A 13 13.20 -24.57 9.88
C ASP A 13 13.96 -24.05 11.09
N ARG A 14 15.28 -23.88 10.91
CA ARG A 14 16.16 -23.28 11.92
C ARG A 14 15.86 -21.79 12.16
N TYR A 15 15.38 -21.10 11.14
CA TYR A 15 15.07 -19.68 11.17
C TYR A 15 13.62 -19.46 10.76
N VAL A 16 12.90 -18.67 11.56
CA VAL A 16 11.48 -18.39 11.36
C VAL A 16 11.23 -16.90 11.46
N PHE A 17 10.25 -16.41 10.72
CA PHE A 17 9.80 -15.03 10.84
C PHE A 17 8.57 -14.97 11.73
N GLN A 18 8.59 -14.08 12.72
CA GLN A 18 7.45 -13.86 13.61
C GLN A 18 6.81 -12.51 13.28
N VAL A 19 5.55 -12.55 12.84
CA VAL A 19 4.78 -11.38 12.40
C VAL A 19 3.39 -11.45 13.02
N LEU A 20 3.03 -10.43 13.81
CA LEU A 20 1.69 -10.27 14.43
C LEU A 20 1.20 -11.57 15.07
N ASP A 21 2.03 -12.12 15.96
CA ASP A 21 1.77 -13.33 16.74
C ASP A 21 1.63 -14.63 15.93
N LYS A 22 1.94 -14.60 14.62
CA LYS A 22 2.06 -15.78 13.77
C LYS A 22 3.50 -16.00 13.34
N THR A 23 3.88 -17.26 13.22
CA THR A 23 5.17 -17.68 12.69
C THR A 23 5.05 -18.04 11.21
N TRP A 24 6.10 -17.79 10.43
CA TRP A 24 6.13 -17.98 8.99
C TRP A 24 7.46 -18.60 8.56
N HIS A 25 7.41 -19.49 7.57
CA HIS A 25 8.62 -19.94 6.89
C HIS A 25 9.27 -18.79 6.13
N ALA A 26 10.60 -18.82 6.00
CA ALA A 26 11.34 -17.88 5.17
C ALA A 26 10.85 -17.86 3.70
N SER A 27 10.38 -19.00 3.20
CA SER A 27 9.78 -19.14 1.86
C SER A 27 8.31 -18.72 1.80
N CYS A 28 7.58 -18.79 2.91
CA CYS A 28 6.15 -18.44 2.95
C CYS A 28 5.92 -16.95 3.21
N ILE A 29 6.90 -16.23 3.78
CA ILE A 29 6.77 -14.80 4.07
C ILE A 29 7.05 -13.95 2.82
N GLN A 30 6.06 -13.86 1.96
CA GLN A 30 6.13 -13.14 0.70
C GLN A 30 4.87 -12.31 0.48
N CYS A 31 5.00 -11.25 -0.32
CA CYS A 31 3.85 -10.44 -0.68
C CYS A 31 2.81 -11.26 -1.46
N VAL A 32 1.53 -11.08 -1.14
CA VAL A 32 0.45 -11.78 -1.84
C VAL A 32 0.31 -11.33 -3.30
N ASP A 33 0.63 -10.06 -3.61
CA ASP A 33 0.60 -9.49 -4.97
C ASP A 33 1.86 -9.80 -5.77
N CYS A 34 3.01 -9.23 -5.38
CA CYS A 34 4.24 -9.35 -6.16
C CYS A 34 5.02 -10.64 -5.92
N LYS A 35 4.64 -11.44 -4.90
CA LYS A 35 5.34 -12.68 -4.51
C LYS A 35 6.80 -12.48 -4.08
N GLU A 36 7.23 -11.25 -3.85
CA GLU A 36 8.58 -10.97 -3.37
C GLU A 36 8.72 -11.36 -1.88
N PRO A 37 9.86 -11.95 -1.51
CA PRO A 37 10.14 -12.32 -0.13
C PRO A 37 10.32 -11.09 0.75
N LEU A 38 9.67 -11.08 1.91
CA LEU A 38 9.69 -9.97 2.86
C LEU A 38 10.67 -10.27 3.98
N THR A 39 11.89 -9.75 3.87
CA THR A 39 12.99 -10.03 4.80
C THR A 39 13.10 -9.01 5.93
N GLU A 40 12.80 -7.73 5.68
CA GLU A 40 12.99 -6.65 6.67
C GLU A 40 11.67 -6.08 7.20
N THR A 41 10.81 -5.59 6.29
CA THR A 41 9.53 -4.98 6.65
C THR A 41 8.40 -5.63 5.88
N CYS A 42 7.36 -6.03 6.60
CA CYS A 42 6.16 -6.62 6.04
C CYS A 42 4.94 -5.93 6.65
N PHE A 43 3.86 -5.86 5.87
CA PHE A 43 2.61 -5.27 6.31
C PHE A 43 1.54 -6.34 6.23
N SER A 44 0.83 -6.60 7.34
CA SER A 44 -0.29 -7.54 7.30
C SER A 44 -1.63 -6.82 7.38
N ARG A 45 -2.62 -7.39 6.67
CA ARG A 45 -3.99 -6.91 6.63
C ARG A 45 -4.91 -8.09 6.39
N ASP A 46 -5.89 -8.29 7.27
CA ASP A 46 -6.92 -9.33 7.13
C ASP A 46 -6.33 -10.75 6.92
N GLY A 47 -5.19 -11.02 7.57
CA GLY A 47 -4.47 -12.30 7.48
C GLY A 47 -3.57 -12.47 6.24
N LEU A 48 -3.53 -11.48 5.35
CA LEU A 48 -2.64 -11.44 4.19
C LEU A 48 -1.41 -10.58 4.49
N ILE A 49 -0.26 -10.92 3.90
CA ILE A 49 0.98 -10.14 4.03
C ILE A 49 1.31 -9.48 2.69
N PHE A 50 1.69 -8.21 2.76
CA PHE A 50 1.99 -7.36 1.63
C PHE A 50 3.38 -6.72 1.80
N CYS A 51 4.04 -6.44 0.68
CA CYS A 51 5.18 -5.54 0.66
C CYS A 51 4.71 -4.11 0.91
N ARG A 52 5.65 -3.22 1.25
CA ARG A 52 5.38 -1.81 1.48
C ARG A 52 4.64 -1.16 0.31
N GLU A 53 5.06 -1.45 -0.91
CA GLU A 53 4.49 -0.86 -2.13
C GLU A 53 3.07 -1.35 -2.39
N ASP A 54 2.86 -2.67 -2.40
CA ASP A 54 1.54 -3.27 -2.66
C ASP A 54 0.53 -2.94 -1.56
N PHE A 55 0.97 -2.89 -0.30
CA PHE A 55 0.14 -2.43 0.80
C PHE A 55 -0.31 -0.98 0.59
N SER A 56 0.63 -0.09 0.25
CA SER A 56 0.33 1.31 -0.05
C SER A 56 -0.49 1.45 -1.33
N ARG A 57 -0.37 0.54 -2.30
CA ARG A 57 -1.16 0.55 -3.54
C ARG A 57 -2.60 0.11 -3.33
N ARG A 58 -2.84 -0.94 -2.53
CA ARG A 58 -4.18 -1.44 -2.22
C ARG A 58 -4.90 -0.58 -1.19
N PHE A 59 -4.21 -0.24 -0.10
CA PHE A 59 -4.80 0.39 1.08
C PHE A 59 -4.38 1.84 1.28
N GLY A 60 -3.39 2.31 0.53
CA GLY A 60 -3.00 3.71 0.57
C GLY A 60 -3.91 4.60 -0.25
N THR A 61 -3.67 5.89 -0.14
CA THR A 61 -4.46 6.92 -0.78
C THR A 61 -4.21 6.91 -2.28
N ARG A 62 -5.27 6.93 -3.08
CA ARG A 62 -5.20 7.01 -4.53
C ARG A 62 -5.53 8.41 -5.01
N CYS A 63 -4.88 8.83 -6.09
CA CYS A 63 -5.21 10.08 -6.74
C CYS A 63 -6.60 10.00 -7.37
N ALA A 64 -7.55 10.82 -6.93
CA ALA A 64 -8.91 10.83 -7.48
C ALA A 64 -8.99 11.34 -8.93
N GLY A 65 -7.92 11.93 -9.47
CA GLY A 65 -7.81 12.36 -10.88
C GLY A 65 -7.38 11.24 -11.85
N CYS A 66 -6.30 10.51 -11.54
CA CYS A 66 -5.76 9.46 -12.41
C CYS A 66 -5.96 8.03 -11.90
N ASN A 67 -6.55 7.84 -10.71
CA ASN A 67 -6.72 6.56 -10.02
C ASN A 67 -5.42 5.78 -9.72
N VAL A 68 -4.26 6.41 -9.85
CA VAL A 68 -2.96 5.83 -9.49
C VAL A 68 -2.71 5.98 -7.98
N ALA A 69 -2.04 5.01 -7.37
CA ALA A 69 -1.66 5.07 -5.96
C ALA A 69 -0.62 6.17 -5.73
N LEU A 70 -0.77 6.90 -4.62
CA LEU A 70 0.15 7.97 -4.24
C LEU A 70 1.32 7.36 -3.46
N GLU A 71 2.55 7.61 -3.91
CA GLU A 71 3.75 7.22 -3.18
C GLU A 71 4.09 8.24 -2.08
N LYS A 72 4.98 7.87 -1.14
CA LYS A 72 5.38 8.78 -0.06
C LYS A 72 6.10 10.04 -0.55
N ASN A 73 6.72 9.97 -1.73
CA ASN A 73 7.43 11.09 -2.34
C ASN A 73 6.55 11.89 -3.31
N ASP A 74 5.31 11.45 -3.56
CA ASP A 74 4.41 12.20 -4.42
C ASP A 74 3.96 13.47 -3.74
N LEU A 75 4.13 14.58 -4.45
CA LEU A 75 3.53 15.84 -4.06
C LEU A 75 2.04 15.78 -4.41
N VAL A 76 1.22 15.87 -3.36
CA VAL A 76 -0.22 15.72 -3.47
C VAL A 76 -0.96 16.96 -2.97
N ARG A 77 -2.07 17.28 -3.61
CA ARG A 77 -3.05 18.25 -3.12
C ARG A 77 -4.24 17.52 -2.54
N ARG A 78 -4.72 18.00 -1.39
CA ARG A 78 -5.99 17.57 -0.79
C ARG A 78 -7.04 18.62 -1.10
N ALA A 79 -8.19 18.17 -1.59
CA ALA A 79 -9.37 19.00 -1.79
C ALA A 79 -10.58 18.28 -1.20
N ARG A 80 -11.18 18.87 -0.16
CA ARG A 80 -12.18 18.21 0.70
C ARG A 80 -11.64 16.85 1.18
N ASP A 81 -12.33 15.76 0.88
CA ASP A 81 -11.97 14.38 1.25
C ASP A 81 -11.18 13.62 0.17
N LYS A 82 -10.79 14.27 -0.92
CA LYS A 82 -10.07 13.64 -2.04
C LYS A 82 -8.64 14.13 -2.13
N VAL A 83 -7.74 13.24 -2.54
CA VAL A 83 -6.33 13.52 -2.73
C VAL A 83 -5.97 13.36 -4.20
N PHE A 84 -5.15 14.25 -4.73
CA PHE A 84 -4.76 14.31 -6.13
C PHE A 84 -3.26 14.52 -6.23
N HIS A 85 -2.60 13.97 -7.25
CA HIS A 85 -1.27 14.47 -7.63
C HIS A 85 -1.35 15.95 -7.95
N ILE A 86 -0.31 16.74 -7.65
CA ILE A 86 -0.26 18.16 -8.04
C ILE A 86 -0.55 18.34 -9.55
N GLN A 87 -0.03 17.45 -10.39
CA GLN A 87 -0.25 17.49 -11.84
C GLN A 87 -1.68 17.12 -12.26
N CYS A 88 -2.38 16.30 -11.46
CA CYS A 88 -3.75 15.86 -11.73
C CYS A 88 -4.81 16.80 -11.12
N PHE A 89 -4.40 17.84 -10.39
CA PHE A 89 -5.32 18.80 -9.79
C PHE A 89 -5.79 19.83 -10.83
N GLN A 90 -6.74 19.41 -11.67
CA GLN A 90 -7.35 20.22 -12.72
C GLN A 90 -8.88 20.22 -12.61
N CYS A 91 -9.50 21.30 -13.06
CA CYS A 91 -10.96 21.37 -13.14
C CYS A 91 -11.49 20.40 -14.22
N THR A 92 -12.52 19.62 -13.90
CA THR A 92 -13.15 18.69 -14.85
C THR A 92 -13.93 19.40 -15.96
N VAL A 93 -14.36 20.65 -15.73
CA VAL A 93 -15.12 21.44 -16.70
C VAL A 93 -14.20 22.20 -17.65
N CYS A 94 -13.17 22.89 -17.13
CA CYS A 94 -12.30 23.75 -17.94
C CYS A 94 -10.90 23.17 -18.20
N GLN A 95 -10.58 21.97 -17.71
CA GLN A 95 -9.27 21.30 -17.86
C GLN A 95 -8.05 22.13 -17.39
N LYS A 96 -8.29 23.26 -16.73
CA LYS A 96 -7.24 24.18 -16.30
C LYS A 96 -6.59 23.62 -15.04
N LYS A 97 -5.26 23.56 -15.03
CA LYS A 97 -4.47 23.21 -13.84
C LYS A 97 -4.70 24.27 -12.78
N LEU A 98 -5.30 23.89 -11.66
CA LEU A 98 -5.61 24.81 -10.57
C LEU A 98 -4.38 24.90 -9.67
N ASN A 99 -3.86 26.11 -9.45
CA ASN A 99 -2.73 26.35 -8.56
C ASN A 99 -3.21 26.85 -7.20
N THR A 100 -2.33 26.83 -6.19
CA THR A 100 -2.63 27.28 -4.82
C THR A 100 -3.14 28.72 -4.87
N GLY A 101 -4.44 28.94 -4.58
CA GLY A 101 -5.07 30.27 -4.58
C GLY A 101 -6.33 30.40 -5.45
N ASP A 102 -6.63 29.43 -6.32
CA ASP A 102 -7.86 29.45 -7.12
C ASP A 102 -9.09 29.07 -6.29
N GLN A 103 -10.11 29.95 -6.27
CA GLN A 103 -11.40 29.67 -5.65
C GLN A 103 -12.20 28.72 -6.53
N VAL A 104 -12.11 27.42 -6.24
CA VAL A 104 -13.03 26.43 -6.81
C VAL A 104 -14.33 26.44 -6.01
N VAL A 105 -15.38 26.96 -6.64
CA VAL A 105 -16.76 26.74 -6.21
C VAL A 105 -17.14 25.31 -6.61
N VAL A 106 -17.64 24.55 -5.64
CA VAL A 106 -17.89 23.11 -5.72
C VAL A 106 -19.34 22.84 -5.45
#